data_AF-A0A3C0VKD9-F1
#
_entry.id   AF-A0A3C0VKD9-F1
#
_cell.length_a   1.000
_cell.length_b   1.000
_cell.length_c   1.000
_cell.angle_alpha   90.00
_cell.angle_beta   90.00
_cell.angle_gamma   90.00
#
_symmetry.space_group_name_H-M   'P 1'
#
loop_
_entity.id
_entity.type
_entity.pdbx_description
1 polymer ?
#
loop_
_entity_poly.entity_id
_entity_poly.type
_entity_poly.pdbx_seq_one_letter_code
_entity_poly.pdbx_strand_id
1 'polypeptide(L)' 'DYIRYIGNRRLTQLNLNPIDDIEKNPLPWMDEMLNGIEHTNFFENRATEYSKASTSGTWDEAFV' A
#
# COMPACT_ATOMS: atom_id res chain seq x y z
N ASP A 1 -21.59 -4.38 -2.79
CA ASP A 1 -21.44 -5.80 -2.44
C ASP A 1 -20.23 -6.12 -1.56
N TYR A 2 -19.02 -5.62 -1.83
CA TYR A 2 -17.85 -5.95 -0.99
C TYR A 2 -17.99 -5.55 0.50
N ILE A 3 -18.50 -4.33 0.78
CA ILE A 3 -18.75 -3.89 2.16
C ILE A 3 -19.72 -4.82 2.89
N ARG A 4 -20.78 -5.26 2.21
CA ARG A 4 -21.76 -6.21 2.74
C ARG A 4 -21.15 -7.60 2.97
N TYR A 5 -20.32 -8.08 2.05
CA TYR A 5 -19.55 -9.32 2.20
C TYR A 5 -18.66 -9.30 3.46
N ILE A 6 -17.88 -8.23 3.66
CA ILE A 6 -17.05 -8.06 4.85
C ILE A 6 -17.91 -7.89 6.11
N GLY A 7 -19.04 -7.19 6.01
CA GLY A 7 -20.03 -7.06 7.09
C GLY A 7 -20.53 -8.42 7.58
N ASN A 8 -21.00 -9.27 6.68
CA ASN A 8 -21.42 -10.63 6.99
C ASN A 8 -20.30 -11.46 7.64
N ARG A 9 -19.08 -11.39 7.12
CA ARG A 9 -17.91 -12.09 7.70
C ARG A 9 -17.65 -11.65 9.15
N ARG A 10 -17.78 -10.35 9.46
CA ARG A 10 -17.64 -9.82 10.83
C ARG A 10 -18.78 -10.26 11.74
N LEU A 11 -20.02 -10.35 11.24
CA LEU A 11 -21.16 -10.86 12.00
C LEU A 11 -20.96 -12.33 12.37
N THR A 12 -20.52 -13.16 11.42
CA THR A 12 -20.22 -14.58 11.68
C THR A 12 -19.12 -14.75 12.74
N GLN A 13 -18.08 -13.90 12.73
CA GLN A 13 -17.04 -13.90 13.78
C GLN A 13 -17.58 -13.59 15.18
N LEU A 14 -18.73 -12.91 15.27
CA LEU A 14 -19.42 -12.59 16.51
C LEU A 14 -20.56 -13.57 16.83
N ASN A 15 -20.68 -14.70 16.12
CA ASN A 15 -21.80 -15.65 16.19
C ASN A 15 -23.17 -15.02 15.89
N LEU A 16 -23.21 -13.98 15.05
CA LEU A 16 -24.43 -13.37 14.57
C LEU A 16 -24.75 -13.85 13.15
N ASN A 17 -26.04 -13.84 12.81
CA ASN A 17 -26.50 -14.21 11.48
C ASN A 17 -26.10 -13.14 10.44
N PRO A 18 -25.66 -13.55 9.24
CA PRO A 18 -25.51 -12.65 8.09
C PRO A 18 -26.82 -11.92 7.77
N ILE A 19 -26.73 -10.69 7.26
CA ILE A 19 -27.89 -9.85 6.94
C ILE A 19 -28.17 -9.86 5.43
N ASP A 20 -27.13 -9.75 4.63
CA ASP A 20 -27.24 -9.69 3.17
C ASP A 20 -26.99 -11.07 2.54
N ASP A 21 -27.69 -11.38 1.44
CA ASP A 21 -27.45 -12.61 0.69
C ASP A 21 -26.25 -12.45 -0.26
N ILE A 22 -25.05 -12.69 0.28
CA ILE A 22 -23.79 -12.62 -0.48
C ILE A 22 -22.94 -13.85 -0.17
N GLU A 23 -22.94 -14.79 -1.11
CA GLU A 23 -22.23 -16.07 -0.95
C GLU A 23 -20.72 -15.97 -1.20
N LYS A 24 -20.26 -15.03 -2.04
CA LYS A 24 -18.88 -14.98 -2.53
C LYS A 24 -18.26 -13.60 -2.40
N ASN A 25 -16.94 -13.55 -2.19
CA ASN A 25 -16.17 -12.31 -2.19
C ASN A 25 -16.23 -11.68 -3.59
N PRO A 26 -16.83 -10.48 -3.76
CA PRO A 26 -16.90 -9.83 -5.07
C PRO A 26 -15.56 -9.23 -5.51
N LEU A 27 -14.59 -9.08 -4.61
CA LEU A 27 -13.24 -8.57 -4.89
C LEU A 27 -12.18 -9.55 -4.33
N PRO A 28 -11.97 -10.71 -4.99
CA PRO A 28 -11.07 -11.75 -4.49
C PRO A 28 -9.61 -11.28 -4.39
N TRP A 29 -9.17 -10.36 -5.25
CA TRP A 29 -7.83 -9.78 -5.26
C TRP A 29 -7.56 -8.82 -4.09
N MET A 30 -8.58 -8.41 -3.33
CA MET A 30 -8.41 -7.45 -2.25
C MET A 30 -7.53 -8.02 -1.13
N ASP A 31 -7.61 -9.32 -0.85
CA ASP A 31 -6.76 -9.97 0.14
C ASP A 31 -5.28 -9.93 -0.30
N GLU A 32 -4.99 -10.08 -1.59
CA GLU A 32 -3.63 -9.97 -2.12
C GLU A 32 -3.09 -8.54 -2.04
N MET A 33 -3.92 -7.53 -2.32
CA MET A 33 -3.53 -6.12 -2.17
C MET A 33 -3.26 -5.73 -0.72
N LEU A 34 -4.07 -6.23 0.24
CA LEU A 34 -3.91 -5.91 1.66
C LEU A 34 -2.74 -6.66 2.32
N ASN A 35 -2.41 -7.86 1.83
CA ASN A 35 -1.28 -8.65 2.32
C ASN A 35 -0.02 -8.53 1.45
N GLY A 36 -0.07 -7.68 0.41
CA GLY A 36 1.03 -7.47 -0.52
C GLY A 36 2.23 -6.79 0.15
N ILE A 37 3.42 -7.04 -0.40
CA ILE A 37 4.63 -6.32 0.02
C ILE A 37 4.52 -4.90 -0.51
N GLU A 38 4.42 -3.93 0.40
CA GLU A 38 4.53 -2.52 0.04
C GLU A 38 6.00 -2.21 -0.30
N HIS A 39 6.25 -1.91 -1.58
CA HIS A 39 7.53 -1.37 -2.02
C HIS A 39 7.40 0.14 -2.13
N THR A 40 8.19 0.86 -1.33
CA THR A 40 8.30 2.32 -1.42
C THR A 40 8.84 2.73 -2.78
N ASN A 41 8.15 3.63 -3.48
CA ASN A 41 8.64 4.15 -4.76
C ASN A 41 9.71 5.23 -4.55
N PHE A 42 10.55 5.45 -5.56
CA PHE A 42 11.65 6.45 -5.55
C PHE A 42 11.19 7.85 -5.05
N PHE A 43 9.96 8.25 -5.37
CA PHE A 43 9.39 9.56 -5.02
C PHE A 43 8.81 9.65 -3.61
N GLU A 44 8.73 8.52 -2.91
CA GLU A 44 8.20 8.44 -1.54
C GLU A 44 9.30 8.60 -0.48
N ASN A 45 10.58 8.44 -0.88
CA ASN A 45 11.72 8.72 -0.01
C ASN A 45 11.98 10.24 0.09
N ARG A 46 12.20 10.74 1.32
CA ARG A 46 12.54 12.17 1.53
C ARG A 46 13.85 12.50 0.80
N ALA A 47 13.85 13.61 0.05
CA ALA A 47 14.96 14.11 -0.79
C ALA A 47 16.34 14.24 -0.11
N THR A 48 16.41 14.15 1.22
CA THR A 48 17.64 14.23 2.02
C THR A 48 18.67 13.12 1.74
N GLU A 49 18.28 12.00 1.14
CA GLU A 49 19.23 10.91 0.82
C GLU A 49 19.99 11.12 -0.51
N TYR A 50 19.47 11.92 -1.44
CA TYR A 50 20.17 12.26 -2.68
C TYR A 50 21.21 13.37 -2.49
N SER A 51 21.11 14.16 -1.42
CA SER A 51 22.02 15.28 -1.17
C SER A 51 23.41 14.85 -0.69
N LYS A 52 23.62 13.55 -0.40
CA LYS A 52 24.94 13.03 0.04
C LYS A 52 25.84 12.59 -1.11
N ALA A 53 25.32 12.56 -2.35
CA ALA A 53 26.06 12.23 -3.56
C ALA A 53 26.16 13.41 -4.55
N SER A 54 25.80 14.63 -4.13
CA SER A 54 26.11 15.83 -4.91
C SER A 54 27.61 16.10 -4.81
N THR A 55 28.30 15.80 -5.91
CA THR A 55 29.62 16.26 -6.35
C THR A 55 30.51 16.86 -5.26
N SER A 56 31.49 16.08 -4.79
CA SER A 56 32.69 16.65 -4.17
C SER A 56 33.54 17.30 -5.27
N GLY A 57 33.62 18.62 -5.24
CA GLY A 57 34.42 19.45 -6.15
C GLY A 57 34.12 20.93 -5.92
N THR A 58 35.10 21.80 -6.16
CA THR A 58 34.89 23.26 -6.14
C THR A 58 34.52 23.74 -7.54
N TRP A 59 33.71 24.81 -7.64
CA TRP A 59 33.35 25.40 -8.93
C TRP A 59 34.56 25.75 -9.80
N ASP A 60 35.71 26.00 -9.18
CA ASP A 60 36.98 26.31 -9.84
C ASP A 60 37.56 25.11 -10.62
N GLU A 61 37.21 23.87 -10.28
CA GLU A 61 37.69 22.65 -10.96
C GLU A 61 36.83 22.27 -12.17
N ALA A 62 35.64 22.85 -12.32
CA ALA A 62 34.67 22.47 -13.35
C ALA A 62 34.99 23.02 -14.76
N PHE A 63 35.91 23.99 -14.86
CA PHE A 63 36.21 24.71 -16.11
C PHE A 63 37.70 24.75 -16.48
N VAL A 64 38.50 23.78 -16.01
CA VAL A 64 39.88 23.59 -16.49
C VAL A 64 39.92 22.68 -17.72
#